data_AF-A0A929IUS3-F1
#
_entry.id   AF-A0A929IUS3-F1
#
_cell.length_a   1.000
_cell.length_b   1.000
_cell.length_c   1.000
_cell.angle_alpha   90.00
_cell.angle_beta   90.00
_cell.angle_gamma   90.00
#
_symmetry.space_group_name_H-M   'P 1'
#
loop_
_entity.id
_entity.type
_entity.pdbx_description
1 polymer ?
#
loop_
_entity_poly.entity_id
_entity_poly.type
_entity_poly.pdbx_seq_one_letter_code
_entity_poly.pdbx_strand_id
1 'polypeptide(L)'
;MRQRPAMAELERLAEAILRDAPLPEDRNSLSYDQRMALKAQFIAAYDRDHGAADVEEEIKLFTALYPEDAEESVEILNRRLATEIRVGKWDESPSALITLLMRQVRARLVRTNPRYLKSTLGE
;
A
#
# COMPACT_ATOMS: atom_id res chain seq x y z
N MET A 1 4.03 18.69 -6.74
CA MET A 1 3.60 17.33 -6.33
C MET A 1 3.01 16.63 -7.53
N ARG A 2 3.47 15.44 -7.92
CA ARG A 2 2.75 14.61 -8.91
C ARG A 2 1.50 14.07 -8.21
N GLN A 3 0.32 14.51 -8.63
CA GLN A 3 -0.93 13.88 -8.18
C GLN A 3 -0.90 12.43 -8.65
N ARG A 4 -1.09 11.49 -7.72
CA ARG A 4 -1.31 10.10 -8.10
C ARG A 4 -2.66 10.04 -8.81
N PRO A 5 -2.77 9.32 -9.95
CA PRO A 5 -4.05 9.14 -10.61
C PRO A 5 -5.04 8.51 -9.62
N ALA A 6 -6.30 8.92 -9.69
CA ALA A 6 -7.33 8.36 -8.83
C ALA A 6 -7.48 6.86 -9.16
N MET A 7 -7.82 6.03 -8.18
CA MET A 7 -7.89 4.57 -8.39
C MET A 7 -8.86 4.20 -9.52
N ALA A 8 -9.98 4.92 -9.62
CA ALA A 8 -10.96 4.76 -10.69
C ALA A 8 -10.39 5.10 -12.09
N GLU A 9 -9.37 5.96 -12.19
CA GLU A 9 -8.68 6.24 -13.45
C GLU A 9 -7.70 5.13 -13.81
N LEU A 10 -7.01 4.55 -12.82
CA LEU A 10 -6.12 3.40 -13.02
C LEU A 10 -6.89 2.16 -13.49
N GLU A 11 -8.06 1.88 -12.90
CA GLU A 11 -8.94 0.80 -13.33
C GLU A 11 -9.40 1.00 -14.78
N ARG A 12 -9.90 2.20 -15.10
CA ARG A 12 -10.41 2.52 -16.43
C ARG A 12 -9.34 2.43 -17.51
N LEU A 13 -8.11 2.87 -17.20
CA LEU A 13 -6.98 2.79 -18.11
C LEU A 13 -6.54 1.33 -18.32
N ALA A 14 -6.51 0.53 -17.26
CA ALA A 14 -6.16 -0.88 -17.34
C ALA A 14 -7.20 -1.67 -18.16
N GLU A 15 -8.49 -1.39 -17.98
CA GLU A 15 -9.56 -1.98 -18.79
C GLU A 15 -9.45 -1.60 -20.28
N ALA A 16 -9.13 -0.34 -20.58
CA ALA A 16 -8.93 0.10 -21.96
C ALA A 16 -7.78 -0.65 -22.64
N ILE A 17 -6.63 -0.80 -21.96
CA ILE A 17 -5.47 -1.53 -22.47
C ILE A 17 -5.79 -3.00 -22.73
N LEU A 18 -6.50 -3.66 -21.81
CA LEU A 18 -6.85 -5.08 -21.94
C LEU A 18 -7.96 -5.34 -22.95
N ARG A 19 -8.80 -4.34 -23.24
CA ARG A 19 -9.81 -4.41 -24.31
C ARG A 19 -9.18 -4.27 -25.69
N ASP A 20 -8.21 -3.37 -25.83
CA ASP A 20 -7.54 -3.09 -27.11
C ASP A 20 -6.49 -4.16 -27.47
N ALA A 21 -5.84 -4.74 -26.46
CA ALA A 21 -4.91 -5.85 -26.63
C ALA A 21 -5.34 -7.04 -25.73
N PRO A 22 -6.17 -7.96 -26.24
CA PRO A 22 -6.63 -9.11 -25.48
C PRO A 22 -5.45 -9.98 -25.01
N LEU A 23 -5.64 -10.62 -23.86
CA LEU A 23 -4.60 -11.40 -23.21
C LEU A 23 -4.22 -12.62 -24.07
N PRO A 24 -2.92 -12.85 -24.34
CA PRO A 24 -2.45 -14.07 -24.95
C PRO A 24 -2.70 -15.28 -24.03
N GLU A 25 -2.86 -16.46 -24.62
CA GLU A 25 -3.03 -17.72 -23.87
C GLU A 25 -1.79 -18.04 -23.01
N ASP A 26 -0.59 -17.69 -23.48
CA ASP A 26 0.66 -17.80 -22.73
C ASP A 26 0.96 -16.51 -21.96
N ARG A 27 1.09 -16.65 -20.62
CA ARG A 27 1.47 -15.55 -19.71
C ARG A 27 2.87 -14.98 -19.99
N ASN A 28 3.77 -15.75 -20.60
CA ASN A 28 5.12 -15.26 -20.93
C ASN A 28 5.12 -14.33 -22.14
N SER A 29 4.06 -14.37 -22.96
CA SER A 29 3.90 -13.55 -24.15
C SER A 29 3.24 -12.19 -23.89
N LEU A 30 2.94 -11.86 -22.62
CA LEU A 30 2.31 -10.59 -22.27
C LEU A 30 3.22 -9.41 -22.64
N SER A 31 2.67 -8.39 -23.29
CA SER A 31 3.37 -7.13 -23.50
C SER A 31 3.66 -6.44 -22.16
N TYR A 32 4.55 -5.44 -22.16
CA TYR A 32 4.79 -4.63 -20.96
C TYR A 32 3.50 -3.94 -20.48
N ASP A 33 2.74 -3.36 -21.41
CA ASP A 33 1.51 -2.63 -21.10
C ASP A 33 0.43 -3.55 -20.54
N GLN A 34 0.27 -4.76 -21.10
CA GLN A 34 -0.64 -5.78 -20.56
C GLN A 34 -0.24 -6.21 -19.15
N ARG A 35 1.06 -6.40 -18.88
CA ARG A 35 1.57 -6.69 -17.53
C ARG A 35 1.27 -5.54 -16.56
N MET A 36 1.32 -4.31 -17.04
CA MET A 36 1.05 -3.14 -16.19
C MET A 36 -0.43 -2.93 -15.92
N ALA A 37 -1.29 -3.15 -16.92
CA ALA A 37 -2.73 -3.14 -16.77
C ALA A 37 -3.20 -4.22 -15.78
N LEU A 38 -2.71 -5.45 -15.90
CA LEU A 38 -3.02 -6.54 -14.95
C LEU A 38 -2.58 -6.22 -13.52
N LYS A 39 -1.39 -5.63 -13.35
CA LYS A 39 -0.93 -5.17 -12.03
C LYS A 39 -1.81 -4.07 -11.46
N ALA A 40 -2.23 -3.11 -12.27
CA ALA A 40 -3.12 -2.04 -11.83
C ALA A 40 -4.49 -2.59 -11.41
N GLN A 41 -5.08 -3.51 -12.17
CA GLN A 41 -6.33 -4.20 -11.78
C GLN A 41 -6.17 -5.00 -10.49
N PHE A 42 -5.05 -5.70 -10.32
CA PHE A 42 -4.79 -6.42 -9.07
C PHE A 42 -4.70 -5.49 -7.86
N ILE A 43 -3.99 -4.36 -7.98
CA ILE A 43 -3.88 -3.36 -6.91
C ILE A 43 -5.27 -2.78 -6.58
N ALA A 44 -6.06 -2.45 -7.60
CA ALA A 44 -7.37 -1.88 -7.40
C ALA A 44 -8.37 -2.87 -6.78
N ALA A 45 -8.35 -4.14 -7.21
CA ALA A 45 -9.12 -5.21 -6.59
C ALA A 45 -8.70 -5.45 -5.13
N TYR A 46 -7.40 -5.50 -4.87
CA TYR A 46 -6.88 -5.64 -3.50
C TYR A 46 -7.33 -4.49 -2.60
N ASP A 47 -7.20 -3.23 -3.05
CA ASP A 47 -7.63 -2.06 -2.29
C ASP A 47 -9.16 -2.04 -2.08
N ARG A 48 -9.96 -2.58 -3.01
CA ARG A 48 -11.40 -2.73 -2.82
C ARG A 48 -11.74 -3.75 -1.74
N ASP A 49 -11.02 -4.88 -1.76
CA ASP A 49 -11.30 -6.01 -0.86
C ASP A 49 -10.70 -5.80 0.55
N HIS A 50 -9.59 -5.06 0.67
CA HIS A 50 -8.80 -4.93 1.90
C HIS A 50 -8.60 -3.49 2.37
N GLY A 51 -8.95 -2.47 1.58
CA GLY A 51 -8.60 -1.08 1.87
C GLY A 51 -9.17 -0.55 3.20
N ALA A 52 -10.33 -1.03 3.64
CA ALA A 52 -10.89 -0.67 4.94
C ALA A 52 -10.11 -1.31 6.11
N ALA A 53 -9.66 -2.56 5.95
CA ALA A 53 -8.89 -3.28 6.97
C ALA A 53 -7.48 -2.69 7.13
N ASP A 54 -6.84 -2.30 6.03
CA ASP A 54 -5.52 -1.65 6.04
C ASP A 54 -5.56 -0.29 6.77
N VAL A 55 -6.62 0.50 6.56
CA VAL A 55 -6.83 1.78 7.26
C VAL A 55 -7.09 1.55 8.75
N GLU A 56 -7.87 0.54 9.11
CA GLU A 56 -8.14 0.20 10.51
C GLU A 56 -6.87 -0.26 11.25
N GLU A 57 -6.01 -1.03 10.59
CA GLU A 57 -4.72 -1.44 11.15
C GLU A 57 -3.75 -0.24 11.27
N GLU A 58 -3.74 0.67 10.29
CA GLU A 58 -2.95 1.91 10.36
C GLU A 58 -3.42 2.82 11.51
N ILE A 59 -4.73 2.93 11.75
CA ILE A 59 -5.31 3.65 12.90
C ILE A 59 -4.90 2.99 14.22
N LYS A 60 -5.00 1.66 14.35
CA LYS A 60 -4.57 0.93 15.56
C LYS A 60 -3.10 1.17 15.88
N LEU A 61 -2.26 1.17 14.85
CA LEU A 61 -0.83 1.44 14.95
C LEU A 61 -0.55 2.87 15.41
N PHE A 62 -1.24 3.87 14.86
CA PHE A 62 -1.09 5.25 15.30
C PHE A 62 -1.64 5.52 16.69
N THR A 63 -2.76 4.90 17.05
CA THR A 63 -3.35 4.99 18.40
C THR A 63 -2.38 4.46 19.47
N ALA A 64 -1.55 3.46 19.13
CA ALA A 64 -0.53 2.96 20.04
C ALA A 64 0.65 3.93 20.23
N LEU A 65 0.97 4.76 19.22
CA LEU A 65 2.03 5.77 19.31
C LEU A 65 1.54 7.10 19.91
N TYR A 66 0.28 7.46 19.64
CA TYR A 66 -0.35 8.72 20.01
C TYR A 66 -1.73 8.46 20.64
N PRO A 67 -1.78 7.89 21.86
CA PRO A 67 -3.04 7.50 22.49
C PRO A 67 -3.93 8.71 22.80
N GLU A 68 -3.35 9.88 23.05
CA GLU A 68 -4.07 11.14 23.20
C GLU A 68 -4.70 11.69 21.92
N ASP A 69 -4.29 11.18 20.75
CA ASP A 69 -4.66 11.72 19.43
C ASP A 69 -5.49 10.71 18.60
N ALA A 70 -6.24 9.81 19.26
CA ALA A 70 -6.96 8.71 18.62
C ALA A 70 -8.06 9.15 17.62
N GLU A 71 -8.56 10.38 17.74
CA GLU A 71 -9.58 10.95 16.83
C GLU A 71 -8.99 11.71 15.63
N GLU A 72 -7.66 11.88 15.59
CA GLU A 72 -6.98 12.56 14.49
C GLU A 72 -6.96 11.69 13.22
N SER A 73 -7.02 12.36 12.06
CA SER A 73 -6.93 11.64 10.79
C SER A 73 -5.54 11.00 10.61
N VAL A 74 -5.50 9.81 9.99
CA VAL A 74 -4.25 9.09 9.63
C VAL A 74 -3.27 9.98 8.88
N GLU A 75 -3.75 10.92 8.07
CA GLU A 75 -2.94 11.86 7.30
C GLU A 75 -2.26 12.93 8.16
N ILE A 76 -2.90 13.36 9.25
CA ILE A 76 -2.30 14.29 10.22
C ILE A 76 -1.27 13.54 11.07
N LEU A 77 -1.62 12.35 11.57
CA LEU A 77 -0.72 11.51 12.37
C LEU A 77 0.54 11.11 11.58
N ASN A 78 0.40 10.79 10.30
CA ASN A 78 1.55 10.55 9.41
C ASN A 78 2.46 11.78 9.24
N ARG A 79 1.88 12.99 9.10
CA ARG A 79 2.65 14.23 8.99
C ARG A 79 3.40 14.56 10.27
N ARG A 80 2.75 14.34 11.42
CA ARG A 80 3.36 14.49 12.74
C ARG A 80 4.50 13.50 12.92
N LEU A 81 4.28 12.22 12.67
CA LEU A 81 5.30 11.18 12.73
C LEU A 81 6.52 11.54 11.88
N ALA A 82 6.31 11.97 10.63
CA ALA A 82 7.39 12.41 9.76
C ALA A 82 8.17 13.63 10.30
N THR A 83 7.49 14.52 11.02
CA THR A 83 8.12 15.68 11.65
C THR A 83 8.95 15.24 12.86
N GLU A 84 8.39 14.38 13.71
CA GLU A 84 9.07 13.83 14.89
C GLU A 84 10.32 13.02 14.55
N ILE A 85 10.27 12.22 13.46
CA ILE A 85 11.45 11.53 12.92
C ILE A 85 12.53 12.52 12.50
N ARG A 86 12.17 13.61 11.79
CA ARG A 86 13.14 14.60 11.30
C ARG A 86 13.85 15.35 12.42
N VAL A 87 13.18 15.54 13.56
CA VAL A 87 13.76 16.23 14.72
C VAL A 87 14.43 15.27 15.69
N GLY A 88 14.57 13.98 15.34
CA GLY A 88 15.28 12.98 16.14
C GLY A 88 14.55 12.55 17.42
N LYS A 89 13.23 12.80 17.52
CA LYS A 89 12.45 12.47 18.73
C LYS A 89 12.48 10.96 19.06
N TRP A 90 12.70 10.12 18.06
CA TRP A 90 12.71 8.66 18.18
C TRP A 90 14.13 8.05 18.21
N ASP A 91 15.18 8.87 18.22
CA ASP A 91 16.57 8.39 18.12
C ASP A 91 17.00 7.60 19.36
N GLU A 92 16.49 7.97 20.54
CA GLU A 92 16.80 7.29 21.81
C GLU A 92 15.95 6.02 22.04
N SER A 93 14.80 5.89 21.37
CA SER A 93 13.92 4.73 21.52
C SER A 93 13.22 4.37 20.19
N PRO A 94 13.97 3.85 19.21
CA PRO A 94 13.46 3.62 17.87
C PRO A 94 12.62 2.34 17.76
N SER A 95 12.57 1.49 18.79
CA SER A 95 11.99 0.15 18.71
C SER A 95 10.49 0.18 18.32
N ALA A 96 9.70 1.02 18.98
CA ALA A 96 8.28 1.19 18.68
C ALA A 96 8.04 1.73 17.26
N LEU A 97 8.87 2.69 16.84
CA LEU A 97 8.84 3.25 15.48
C LEU A 97 9.21 2.21 14.42
N ILE A 98 10.25 1.42 14.65
CA ILE A 98 10.72 0.37 13.75
C ILE A 98 9.65 -0.70 13.58
N THR A 99 9.01 -1.15 14.66
CA THR A 99 7.93 -2.13 14.59
C THR A 99 6.76 -1.62 13.75
N LEU A 100 6.39 -0.35 13.93
CA LEU A 100 5.31 0.28 13.17
C LEU A 100 5.64 0.41 11.68
N LEU A 101 6.83 0.93 11.36
CA LEU A 101 7.31 1.06 9.98
C LEU A 101 7.41 -0.31 9.30
N MET A 102 7.92 -1.33 9.98
CA MET A 102 8.02 -2.69 9.43
C MET A 102 6.65 -3.28 9.11
N ARG A 103 5.64 -3.08 9.96
CA ARG A 103 4.26 -3.52 9.69
C ARG A 103 3.66 -2.78 8.49
N GLN A 104 3.77 -1.46 8.43
CA GLN A 104 3.27 -0.67 7.30
C GLN A 104 3.96 -1.03 5.98
N VAL A 105 5.28 -1.24 6.01
CA VAL A 105 6.04 -1.65 4.82
C VAL A 105 5.62 -3.05 4.36
N ARG A 106 5.44 -4.00 5.27
CA ARG A 106 4.97 -5.35 4.93
C ARG A 106 3.58 -5.33 4.30
N ALA A 107 2.63 -4.59 4.88
CA ALA A 107 1.28 -4.44 4.32
C ALA A 107 1.32 -3.86 2.90
N ARG A 108 2.11 -2.79 2.69
CA ARG A 108 2.30 -2.18 1.35
C ARG A 108 3.02 -3.10 0.37
N LEU A 109 3.97 -3.92 0.83
CA LEU A 109 4.68 -4.90 -0.02
C LEU A 109 3.75 -6.02 -0.48
N VAL A 110 2.86 -6.51 0.40
CA VAL A 110 1.82 -7.48 0.03
C VAL A 110 0.93 -6.93 -1.08
N ARG A 111 0.49 -5.66 -0.95
CA ARG A 111 -0.30 -4.98 -1.97
C ARG A 111 0.41 -4.81 -3.32
N THR A 112 1.68 -4.41 -3.29
CA THR A 112 2.42 -4.02 -4.50
C THR A 112 3.18 -5.17 -5.16
N ASN A 113 3.43 -6.26 -4.44
CA ASN A 113 4.17 -7.41 -4.92
C ASN A 113 3.58 -8.73 -4.40
N PRO A 114 2.64 -9.34 -5.14
CA PRO A 114 2.00 -10.59 -4.73
C PRO A 114 2.96 -11.78 -4.61
N ARG A 115 4.22 -11.70 -5.08
CA ARG A 115 5.22 -12.76 -4.84
C ARG A 115 5.62 -12.86 -3.37
N TYR A 116 5.48 -11.78 -2.58
CA TYR A 116 5.82 -11.78 -1.16
C TYR A 116 4.84 -12.57 -0.28
N LEU A 117 3.60 -12.79 -0.73
CA LEU A 117 2.63 -13.67 -0.05
C LEU A 117 3.10 -15.14 -0.05
N LYS A 118 3.80 -15.59 -1.09
CA LYS A 118 4.30 -16.98 -1.18
C LYS A 118 5.47 -17.26 -0.23
N SER A 119 6.18 -16.23 0.22
CA SER A 119 7.34 -16.36 1.11
C SER A 119 6.97 -16.35 2.59
N THR A 120 5.75 -15.94 2.95
CA THR A 120 5.32 -15.75 4.35
C THR A 120 4.33 -16.80 4.82
N LEU A 121 3.74 -17.58 3.90
CA LEU A 121 2.91 -18.76 4.19
C LEU A 121 3.71 -20.08 4.14
N GLY A 122 5.04 -19.98 4.21
CA GLY A 122 5.97 -21.10 4.18
C GLY A 122 6.79 -21.20 5.45
N GLU A 123 6.11 -21.24 6.60
CA GLU A 123 6.57 -21.85 7.86
C GLU A 123 5.38 -22.59 8.49
#